data_AF-A0A7V9R9C9-F1
#
_entry.id   AF-A0A7V9R9C9-F1
#
_cell.length_a   1.000
_cell.length_b   1.000
_cell.length_c   1.000
_cell.angle_alpha   90.00
_cell.angle_beta   90.00
_cell.angle_gamma   90.00
#
_symmetry.space_group_name_H-M   'P 1'
#
loop_
_entity.id
_entity.type
_entity.pdbx_description
1 polymer ?
#
loop_
_entity_poly.entity_id
_entity_poly.type
_entity_poly.pdbx_seq_one_letter_code
_entity_poly.pdbx_strand_id
1 'polypeptide(L)' 'MALETTLLPRGPYSLELSARRASDATRLYRDGYLTVVFEAGGAPVLARVWQWRDAQIGLRVETCGDETEALD' A
#
# COMPACT_ATOMS: atom_id res chain seq x y z
N MET A 1 11.78 7.57 2.77
CA MET A 1 10.99 8.52 1.95
C MET A 1 9.56 8.04 1.80
N ALA A 2 8.57 8.94 1.65
CA ALA A 2 7.16 8.56 1.44
C ALA A 2 6.60 9.11 0.13
N LEU A 3 5.90 8.27 -0.62
CA LEU A 3 5.18 8.62 -1.85
C LEU A 3 3.68 8.43 -1.64
N GLU A 4 2.88 9.41 -2.04
CA GLU A 4 1.42 9.29 -2.09
C GLU A 4 0.92 9.36 -3.53
N THR A 5 -0.08 8.55 -3.84
CA THR A 5 -0.72 8.56 -5.15
C THR A 5 -2.15 8.03 -5.08
N THR A 6 -2.89 8.22 -6.17
CA THR A 6 -4.25 7.72 -6.33
C THR A 6 -4.35 6.87 -7.60
N LEU A 7 -5.00 5.72 -7.49
CA LEU A 7 -5.28 4.82 -8.60
C LEU A 7 -6.76 4.86 -8.96
N LEU A 8 -7.05 4.70 -10.26
CA LEU A 8 -8.39 4.65 -10.83
C LEU A 8 -8.66 3.27 -11.43
N PRO A 9 -9.22 2.32 -10.66
CA PRO A 9 -9.59 1.01 -11.18
C PRO A 9 -10.64 1.12 -12.28
N ARG A 10 -10.62 0.19 -13.24
CA ARG A 10 -11.71 0.07 -14.23
C ARG A 10 -12.89 -0.69 -13.64
N GLY A 11 -14.09 -0.16 -13.85
CA GLY A 11 -15.34 -0.77 -13.40
C GLY A 11 -15.58 -0.61 -11.89
N PRO A 12 -16.63 -1.26 -11.36
CA PRO A 12 -16.88 -1.24 -9.93
C PRO A 12 -15.76 -2.02 -9.23
N TYR A 13 -14.92 -1.30 -8.49
CA TYR A 13 -13.90 -1.88 -7.62
C TYR A 13 -14.27 -1.61 -6.17
N SER A 14 -14.12 -2.62 -5.31
CA SER A 14 -14.28 -2.48 -3.87
C SER A 14 -13.06 -3.07 -3.18
N LEU A 15 -12.28 -2.20 -2.54
CA LEU A 15 -11.10 -2.61 -1.77
C LEU A 15 -11.49 -3.59 -0.66
N GLU A 16 -12.61 -3.32 0.04
CA GLU A 16 -13.12 -4.19 1.09
C GLU A 16 -13.42 -5.60 0.56
N LEU A 17 -14.19 -5.72 -0.53
CA LEU A 17 -14.53 -7.03 -1.09
C LEU A 17 -13.28 -7.80 -1.53
N SER A 18 -12.28 -7.10 -2.07
CA SER A 18 -11.01 -7.68 -2.50
C SER A 18 -10.08 -8.06 -1.34
N ALA A 19 -10.07 -7.31 -0.24
CA ALA A 19 -9.04 -7.43 0.81
C ALA A 19 -9.53 -8.11 2.10
N ARG A 20 -10.84 -8.14 2.39
CA ARG A 20 -11.38 -8.63 3.68
C ARG A 20 -11.05 -10.08 4.06
N ARG A 21 -10.56 -10.89 3.11
CA ARG A 21 -10.12 -12.29 3.35
C ARG A 21 -8.62 -12.50 3.10
N ALA A 22 -7.86 -11.45 2.80
CA ALA A 22 -6.47 -11.53 2.37
C ALA A 22 -5.47 -11.27 3.52
N SER A 23 -5.84 -11.50 4.78
CA SER A 23 -4.94 -11.29 5.91
C SER A 23 -3.96 -12.46 6.05
N ASP A 24 -2.66 -12.16 6.01
CA ASP A 24 -1.55 -13.10 6.14
C ASP A 24 -0.32 -12.38 6.74
N ALA A 25 0.86 -12.98 6.66
CA ALA A 25 2.09 -12.41 7.22
C ALA A 25 2.55 -11.10 6.53
N THR A 26 2.11 -10.84 5.30
CA THR A 26 2.52 -9.67 4.51
C THR A 26 1.39 -8.68 4.26
N ARG A 27 0.15 -9.04 4.59
CA ARG A 27 -1.05 -8.23 4.34
C ARG A 27 -2.01 -8.24 5.52
N LEU A 28 -2.54 -7.07 5.85
CA LEU A 28 -3.58 -6.90 6.87
C LEU A 28 -4.66 -5.95 6.37
N TYR A 29 -5.92 -6.40 6.36
CA TYR A 29 -7.05 -5.53 6.11
C TYR A 29 -7.81 -5.24 7.40
N ARG A 30 -7.83 -3.98 7.81
CA ARG A 30 -8.47 -3.56 9.06
C ARG A 30 -8.92 -2.10 8.98
N ASP A 31 -10.10 -1.81 9.54
CA ASP A 31 -10.65 -0.46 9.65
C ASP A 31 -10.69 0.32 8.32
N GLY A 32 -10.96 -0.39 7.21
CA GLY A 32 -11.02 0.19 5.87
C GLY A 32 -9.67 0.33 5.15
N TYR A 33 -8.56 -0.01 5.82
CA TYR A 33 -7.21 0.07 5.27
C TYR A 33 -6.66 -1.31 4.96
N LEU A 34 -6.02 -1.44 3.80
CA LEU A 34 -5.12 -2.56 3.50
C LEU A 34 -3.69 -2.10 3.76
N THR A 35 -3.00 -2.75 4.70
CA THR A 35 -1.57 -2.61 4.92
C THR A 35 -0.86 -3.77 4.24
N VAL A 36 0.20 -3.48 3.47
CA VAL A 36 1.00 -4.48 2.75
C VAL A 36 2.47 -4.21 3.00
N VAL A 37 3.24 -5.27 3.25
CA VAL A 37 4.71 -5.25 3.23
C VAL A 37 5.19 -6.05 2.03
N PHE A 38 6.11 -5.48 1.25
CA PHE A 38 6.71 -6.13 0.09
C PHE A 38 8.12 -5.60 -0.17
N GLU A 39 8.92 -6.34 -0.92
CA GLU A 39 10.25 -5.91 -1.36
C GLU A 39 10.16 -5.07 -2.64
N ALA A 40 10.84 -3.93 -2.67
CA ALA A 40 11.04 -3.14 -3.88
C ALA A 40 12.41 -2.48 -3.88
N GLY A 41 13.19 -2.65 -4.96
CA GLY A 41 14.54 -2.11 -5.02
C GLY A 41 15.51 -2.72 -4.00
N GLY A 42 15.24 -3.93 -3.49
CA GLY A 42 16.06 -4.61 -2.49
C GLY A 42 15.87 -4.12 -1.06
N ALA A 43 14.83 -3.33 -0.79
CA ALA A 43 14.47 -2.89 0.55
C ALA A 43 12.98 -3.16 0.85
N PRO A 44 12.65 -3.41 2.13
CA PRO A 44 11.26 -3.56 2.55
C PRO A 44 10.50 -2.25 2.43
N VAL A 45 9.30 -2.35 1.87
CA VAL A 45 8.38 -1.26 1.64
C VAL A 45 7.07 -1.54 2.37
N LEU A 46 6.57 -0.52 3.06
CA LEU A 46 5.25 -0.52 3.68
C LEU A 46 4.29 0.31 2.81
N ALA A 47 3.22 -0.32 2.36
CA ALA A 47 2.11 0.38 1.72
C ALA A 47 0.88 0.39 2.61
N ARG A 48 0.21 1.54 2.66
CA ARG A 48 -1.13 1.69 3.21
C ARG A 48 -2.08 2.12 2.11
N VAL A 49 -3.14 1.34 1.93
CA VAL A 49 -4.13 1.52 0.85
C VAL A 49 -5.50 1.77 1.47
N TRP A 50 -6.26 2.69 0.90
CA TRP A 50 -7.66 2.94 1.26
C TRP A 50 -8.48 3.25 0.03
N GLN A 51 -9.81 3.21 0.17
CA GLN A 51 -10.74 3.57 -0.89
C GLN A 51 -11.57 4.78 -0.48
N TRP A 52 -11.63 5.77 -1.38
CA TRP A 52 -12.49 6.94 -1.26
C TRP A 52 -13.94 6.60 -1.65
N ARG A 53 -14.89 7.45 -1.25
CA ARG A 53 -16.33 7.24 -1.52
C ARG A 53 -16.68 7.26 -3.01
N ASP A 54 -15.86 7.90 -3.83
CA ASP A 54 -15.96 7.96 -5.29
C ASP A 54 -15.24 6.79 -5.99
N ALA A 55 -14.91 5.73 -5.23
CA ALA A 55 -14.24 4.51 -5.64
C ALA A 55 -12.75 4.63 -6.02
N GLN A 56 -12.14 5.81 -5.91
CA GLN A 56 -10.69 5.97 -6.10
C GLN A 56 -9.90 5.25 -5.01
N ILE A 57 -8.71 4.75 -5.36
CA ILE A 57 -7.82 4.06 -4.42
C ILE A 57 -6.66 4.97 -4.03
N GLY A 58 -6.64 5.40 -2.77
CA GLY A 58 -5.50 6.11 -2.20
C GLY A 58 -4.43 5.13 -1.75
N LEU A 59 -3.18 5.49 -1.99
CA LEU A 59 -2.01 4.71 -1.62
C LEU A 59 -0.96 5.64 -1.02
N ARG A 60 -0.40 5.24 0.11
CA ARG A 60 0.83 5.80 0.68
C ARG A 60 1.86 4.70 0.78
N VAL A 61 3.04 4.94 0.25
CA VAL A 61 4.16 3.99 0.19
C VAL A 61 5.35 4.58 0.93
N GLU A 62 5.91 3.82 1.85
CA GLU A 62 7.04 4.21 2.67
C GLU A 62 8.15 3.18 2.54
N THR A 63 9.34 3.63 2.18
CA THR A 63 10.53 2.78 2.19
C THR A 63 11.10 2.72 3.60
N CYS A 64 11.36 1.52 4.10
CA CYS A 64 12.15 1.32 5.32
C CYS A 64 13.62 1.25 4.90
N GLY A 65 14.21 2.41 4.62
CA GLY A 65 15.63 2.54 4.38
C GLY A 65 16.10 3.81 5.06
N ASP A 66 17.11 3.68 5.91
CA ASP A 66 17.93 4.82 6.27
C ASP A 66 18.56 5.36 4.99
N GLU A 67 18.64 6.68 4.87
CA GLU A 67 19.42 7.35 3.84
C GLU A 67 20.91 7.10 4.12
N THR A 68 21.36 5.84 4.07
CA THR A 68 22.79 5.55 4.13
C THR A 68 23.33 5.90 2.76
N GLU A 69 23.89 7.11 2.71
CA GLU A 69 24.70 7.67 1.63
C GLU A 69 25.43 6.59 0.83
N ALA A 70 25.14 6.56 -0.47
CA ALA A 70 26.08 6.05 -1.44
C ALA A 70 27.30 6.98 -1.45
N LEU A 71 28.26 6.69 -0.58
CA LEU A 71 29.64 7.16 -0.66
C LEU A 71 30.51 5.92 -0.86
N ASP A 72 30.73 5.58 -2.13
CA ASP A 72 31.96 4.99 -2.66
C ASP A 72 32.05 5.28 -4.17
#